data_AF-A0A4Y2IA72-F1
#
_entry.id   AF-A0A4Y2IA72-F1
#
_cell.length_a   1.000
_cell.length_b   1.000
_cell.length_c   1.000
_cell.angle_alpha   90.00
_cell.angle_beta   90.00
_cell.angle_gamma   90.00
#
_symmetry.space_group_name_H-M   'P 1'
#
loop_
_entity.id
_entity.type
_entity.pdbx_description
1 polymer ?
#
loop_
_entity_poly.entity_id
_entity_poly.type
_entity_poly.pdbx_seq_one_letter_code
_entity_poly.pdbx_strand_id
1 'polypeptide(L)'
;MSPLKNSSNLQELRNFYFKCQTQIRSLDSLGVKSDTYSVMLSAIILKLFPSDLALEFSKAQISSSNHNLEDLMKFLHDVVSVRQRTFQIQSPSHPSHRGENLQYKQFVRRPFGAPSRSKFASSASEMLTNASPSTSGCLFCGQGHLSHLCENSNAKKKEGKIVEREKMFIVL
;
A
#
# COMPACT_ATOMS: atom_id res chain seq x y z
N MET A 1 3.05 15.82 -28.81
CA MET A 1 2.70 14.62 -28.02
C MET A 1 1.49 13.95 -28.65
N SER A 2 1.40 12.62 -28.61
CA SER A 2 0.21 11.88 -29.07
C SER A 2 -0.78 11.68 -27.92
N PRO A 3 -2.10 11.61 -28.19
CA PRO A 3 -3.10 11.28 -27.17
C PRO A 3 -2.82 9.93 -26.51
N LEU A 4 -3.11 9.82 -25.22
CA LEU A 4 -3.08 8.54 -24.50
C LEU A 4 -4.31 7.73 -24.91
N LYS A 5 -4.09 6.56 -25.53
CA LYS A 5 -5.18 5.69 -25.99
C LYS A 5 -5.80 4.93 -24.82
N ASN A 6 -4.95 4.32 -24.01
CA ASN A 6 -5.36 3.46 -22.90
C ASN A 6 -4.65 3.91 -21.63
N SER A 7 -5.41 4.29 -20.59
CA SER A 7 -4.80 4.69 -19.32
C SER A 7 -4.11 3.49 -18.64
N SER A 8 -4.59 2.26 -18.86
CA SER A 8 -4.07 1.03 -18.26
C SER A 8 -2.65 0.66 -18.70
N ASN A 9 -2.16 1.16 -19.84
CA ASN A 9 -0.80 0.91 -20.29
C ASN A 9 0.19 1.78 -19.50
N LEU A 10 0.87 1.17 -18.52
CA LEU A 10 1.80 1.87 -17.63
C LEU A 10 2.98 2.50 -18.36
N GLN A 11 3.49 1.83 -19.40
CA GLN A 11 4.63 2.36 -20.15
C GLN A 11 4.23 3.60 -20.94
N GLU A 12 3.04 3.60 -21.56
CA GLU A 12 2.52 4.78 -22.27
C GLU A 12 2.26 5.93 -21.29
N LEU A 13 1.62 5.66 -20.15
CA LEU A 13 1.33 6.67 -19.13
C LEU A 13 2.62 7.29 -18.56
N ARG A 14 3.63 6.46 -18.24
CA ARG A 14 4.93 6.92 -17.77
C ARG A 14 5.65 7.78 -18.81
N ASN A 15 5.67 7.33 -20.07
CA ASN A 15 6.29 8.08 -21.16
C ASN A 15 5.58 9.43 -21.39
N PHE A 16 4.26 9.48 -21.24
CA PHE A 16 3.48 10.70 -21.34
C PHE A 16 3.85 11.68 -20.22
N TYR A 17 3.83 11.24 -18.95
CA TYR A 17 4.24 12.06 -17.81
C TYR A 17 5.65 12.62 -17.98
N PHE A 18 6.62 11.77 -18.37
CA PHE A 18 8.01 12.19 -18.58
C PHE A 18 8.11 13.26 -19.67
N LYS A 19 7.40 13.09 -20.79
CA LYS A 19 7.37 14.10 -21.86
C LYS A 19 6.81 15.44 -21.38
N CYS A 20 5.71 15.46 -20.63
CA CYS A 20 5.18 16.70 -20.03
C CYS A 20 6.24 17.36 -19.15
N GLN A 21 6.85 16.60 -18.24
CA GLN A 21 7.81 17.12 -17.29
C GLN A 21 9.07 17.67 -17.99
N THR A 22 9.60 16.97 -19.00
CA THR A 22 10.73 17.47 -19.80
C THR A 22 10.39 18.76 -20.52
N GLN A 23 9.21 18.87 -21.13
CA GLN A 23 8.82 20.10 -21.82
C GLN A 23 8.64 21.28 -20.87
N ILE A 24 8.02 21.07 -19.71
CA ILE A 24 7.87 22.10 -18.67
C ILE A 24 9.26 22.56 -18.18
N ARG A 25 10.15 21.62 -17.84
CA ARG A 25 11.54 21.92 -17.44
C ARG A 25 12.33 22.67 -18.53
N SER A 26 12.08 22.35 -19.80
CA SER A 26 12.71 23.04 -20.92
C SER A 26 12.24 24.49 -21.03
N LEU A 27 10.95 24.76 -20.79
CA LEU A 27 10.41 26.13 -20.76
C LEU A 27 10.98 26.92 -19.58
N ASP A 28 11.05 26.30 -18.40
CA ASP A 28 11.69 26.90 -17.22
C ASP A 28 13.15 27.27 -17.51
N SER A 29 13.89 26.38 -18.18
CA SER A 29 15.31 26.60 -18.53
C SER A 29 15.51 27.73 -19.54
N LEU A 30 14.50 28.01 -20.37
CA LEU A 30 14.48 29.15 -21.29
C LEU A 30 14.05 30.45 -20.60
N GLY A 31 13.76 30.43 -19.29
CA GLY A 31 13.32 31.59 -18.52
C GLY A 31 11.84 31.96 -18.75
N VAL A 32 11.05 31.06 -19.35
CA VAL A 32 9.62 31.29 -19.56
C VAL A 32 8.88 31.06 -18.24
N LYS A 33 8.15 32.06 -17.76
CA LYS A 33 7.39 31.96 -16.49
C LYS A 33 6.20 31.02 -16.64
N SER A 34 5.96 30.17 -15.64
CA SER A 34 4.85 29.21 -15.61
C SER A 34 3.49 29.83 -15.90
N ASP A 35 3.23 31.04 -15.39
CA ASP A 35 1.95 31.74 -15.57
C ASP A 35 1.60 32.00 -17.04
N THR A 36 2.61 32.09 -17.92
CA THR A 36 2.40 32.36 -19.35
C THR A 36 1.91 31.14 -20.12
N TYR A 37 2.21 29.93 -19.64
CA TYR A 37 1.91 28.68 -20.34
C TYR A 37 1.01 27.74 -19.55
N SER A 38 0.84 27.94 -18.24
CA SER A 38 0.18 27.01 -17.32
C SER A 38 -1.23 26.64 -17.77
N VAL A 39 -2.07 27.64 -18.06
CA VAL A 39 -3.45 27.45 -18.50
C VAL A 39 -3.52 26.70 -19.83
N MET A 40 -2.69 27.10 -20.80
CA MET A 40 -2.65 26.48 -22.13
C MET A 40 -2.18 25.02 -22.05
N LEU A 41 -1.09 24.75 -21.32
CA LEU A 41 -0.58 23.39 -21.15
C LEU A 41 -1.56 22.50 -20.39
N SER A 42 -2.22 23.01 -19.33
CA SER A 42 -3.26 22.27 -18.64
C SER A 42 -4.36 21.82 -19.60
N ALA A 43 -4.87 22.73 -20.43
CA ALA A 43 -5.90 22.42 -21.42
C ALA A 43 -5.42 21.39 -22.46
N ILE A 44 -4.18 21.52 -22.96
CA ILE A 44 -3.59 20.58 -23.92
C ILE A 44 -3.44 19.19 -23.29
N ILE A 45 -2.86 19.11 -22.09
CA ILE A 45 -2.63 17.85 -21.38
C ILE A 45 -3.96 17.13 -21.12
N LEU A 46 -4.98 17.87 -20.66
CA LEU A 46 -6.33 17.31 -20.42
C LEU A 46 -6.97 16.81 -21.72
N LYS A 47 -6.79 17.50 -22.84
CA LYS A 47 -7.28 17.05 -24.15
C LYS A 47 -6.59 15.76 -24.64
N LEU A 48 -5.39 15.48 -24.16
CA LEU A 48 -4.65 14.26 -24.46
C LEU A 48 -4.99 13.09 -23.53
N PHE A 49 -5.78 13.32 -22.47
CA PHE A 49 -6.20 12.26 -21.56
C PHE A 49 -7.29 11.37 -22.20
N PRO A 50 -7.28 10.06 -21.89
CA PRO A 50 -8.45 9.23 -22.10
C PRO A 50 -9.55 9.63 -21.10
N SER A 51 -10.80 9.36 -21.45
CA SER A 51 -11.99 9.71 -20.66
C SER A 51 -11.88 9.33 -19.19
N ASP A 52 -11.38 8.13 -18.91
CA ASP A 52 -11.31 7.58 -17.56
C ASP A 52 -10.31 8.37 -16.69
N LEU A 53 -9.19 8.78 -17.27
CA LEU A 53 -8.17 9.55 -16.56
C LEU A 53 -8.62 10.99 -16.33
N ALA A 54 -9.33 11.58 -17.31
CA ALA A 54 -9.95 12.89 -17.15
C ALA A 54 -11.01 12.88 -16.04
N LEU A 55 -11.79 11.81 -15.93
CA LEU A 55 -12.78 11.62 -14.88
C LEU A 55 -12.13 11.41 -13.50
N GLU A 56 -11.03 10.66 -13.41
CA GLU A 56 -10.24 10.55 -12.18
C GLU A 56 -9.71 11.91 -11.72
N PHE A 57 -9.17 12.70 -12.66
CA PHE A 57 -8.68 14.05 -12.35
C PHE A 57 -9.81 14.99 -11.92
N SER A 58 -10.95 14.97 -12.61
CA SER A 58 -12.09 15.82 -12.24
C SER A 58 -12.61 15.49 -10.84
N LYS A 59 -12.60 14.21 -10.45
CA LYS A 59 -12.97 13.78 -9.08
C LYS A 59 -11.97 14.29 -8.04
N ALA A 60 -10.67 14.22 -8.32
CA ALA A 60 -9.64 14.74 -7.43
C ALA A 60 -9.73 16.26 -7.24
N GLN A 61 -10.24 16.98 -8.25
CA GLN A 61 -10.39 18.43 -8.24
C GLN A 61 -11.70 18.95 -7.63
N ILE A 62 -12.63 18.10 -7.19
CA ILE A 62 -13.88 18.56 -6.53
C ILE A 62 -13.57 19.43 -5.30
N SER A 63 -12.40 19.26 -4.68
CA SER A 63 -11.96 20.00 -3.49
C SER A 63 -11.15 21.27 -3.79
N SER A 64 -10.78 21.54 -5.05
CA SER A 64 -9.90 22.65 -5.43
C SER A 64 -10.42 23.38 -6.66
N SER A 65 -10.72 24.68 -6.50
CA SER A 65 -11.38 25.49 -7.53
C SER A 65 -10.48 25.92 -8.69
N ASN A 66 -9.16 25.71 -8.60
CA ASN A 66 -8.19 26.16 -9.58
C ASN A 66 -7.49 24.97 -10.21
N HIS A 67 -7.70 24.77 -11.52
CA HIS A 67 -7.01 23.76 -12.32
C HIS A 67 -5.56 24.19 -12.60
N ASN A 68 -4.72 24.21 -11.56
CA ASN A 68 -3.33 24.60 -11.70
C ASN A 68 -2.54 23.49 -12.40
N LEU A 69 -1.63 23.88 -13.31
CA LEU A 69 -0.75 22.95 -14.02
C LEU A 69 0.05 22.07 -13.04
N GLU A 70 0.45 22.63 -11.90
CA GLU A 70 1.18 21.89 -10.88
C GLU A 70 0.34 20.76 -10.27
N ASP A 71 -0.94 21.01 -9.99
CA ASP A 71 -1.84 20.00 -9.43
C ASP A 71 -2.13 18.90 -10.46
N LEU A 72 -2.22 19.26 -11.75
CA LEU A 72 -2.33 18.29 -12.85
C LEU A 72 -1.08 17.41 -12.96
N MET A 73 0.11 17.99 -12.82
CA MET A 73 1.38 17.24 -12.84
C MET A 73 1.56 16.37 -11.60
N LYS A 74 1.13 16.83 -10.42
CA LYS A 74 1.10 16.03 -9.18
C LYS A 74 0.15 14.84 -9.33
N PHE A 75 -1.07 15.07 -9.82
CA PHE A 75 -2.02 14.01 -10.12
C PHE A 75 -1.42 12.95 -11.05
N LEU A 76 -0.82 13.35 -12.17
CA LEU A 76 -0.18 12.41 -13.11
C LEU A 76 0.92 11.60 -12.45
N HIS A 77 1.77 12.24 -11.65
CA HIS A 77 2.81 11.58 -10.89
C HIS A 77 2.24 10.52 -9.95
N ASP A 78 1.17 10.84 -9.23
CA ASP A 78 0.55 9.94 -8.26
C ASP A 78 -0.12 8.75 -8.94
N VAL A 79 -0.81 8.98 -10.05
CA VAL A 79 -1.41 7.91 -10.86
C VAL A 79 -0.31 6.95 -11.36
N VAL A 80 0.79 7.47 -11.90
CA VAL A 80 1.94 6.64 -12.33
C VAL A 80 2.50 5.86 -11.14
N SER A 81 2.71 6.51 -9.99
CA SER A 81 3.30 5.92 -8.79
C SER A 81 2.43 4.80 -8.19
N VAL A 82 1.12 5.02 -8.08
CA VAL A 82 0.17 4.03 -7.58
C VAL A 82 0.14 2.83 -8.52
N ARG A 83 -0.01 3.06 -9.83
CA ARG A 83 -0.11 1.96 -10.79
C ARG A 83 1.19 1.16 -10.90
N GLN A 84 2.35 1.83 -10.79
CA GLN A 84 3.66 1.17 -10.71
C GLN A 84 3.75 0.24 -9.49
N ARG A 85 3.33 0.71 -8.31
CA ARG A 85 3.28 -0.12 -7.09
C ARG A 85 2.33 -1.30 -7.27
N THR A 86 1.14 -1.07 -7.81
CA THR A 86 0.15 -2.13 -8.05
C THR A 86 0.66 -3.18 -9.03
N PHE A 87 1.38 -2.77 -10.09
CA PHE A 87 1.97 -3.70 -11.05
C PHE A 87 3.02 -4.62 -10.43
N GLN A 88 3.89 -4.06 -9.58
CA GLN A 88 4.90 -4.85 -8.85
C GLN A 88 4.26 -5.89 -7.90
N ILE A 89 3.11 -5.57 -7.32
CA ILE A 89 2.36 -6.50 -6.45
C ILE A 89 1.69 -7.62 -7.27
N GLN A 90 1.23 -7.30 -8.50
CA GLN A 90 0.50 -8.23 -9.36
C GLN A 90 1.39 -9.12 -10.22
N SER A 91 2.63 -8.72 -10.53
CA SER A 91 3.54 -9.58 -11.30
C SER A 91 4.09 -10.72 -10.41
N PRO A 92 3.87 -12.01 -10.74
CA PRO A 92 4.29 -13.13 -9.88
C PRO A 92 5.80 -13.39 -9.84
N SER A 93 6.63 -12.51 -10.40
CA SER A 93 8.08 -12.70 -10.53
C SER A 93 8.80 -12.34 -9.22
N HIS A 94 8.63 -13.19 -8.21
CA HIS A 94 9.40 -13.31 -6.96
C HIS A 94 9.41 -12.13 -5.95
N PRO A 95 9.53 -12.43 -4.63
CA PRO A 95 9.00 -11.57 -3.58
C PRO A 95 9.97 -10.46 -3.18
N SER A 96 9.51 -9.21 -3.30
CA SER A 96 10.07 -8.13 -2.50
C SER A 96 9.59 -8.30 -1.06
N HIS A 97 10.45 -8.88 -0.22
CA HIS A 97 10.39 -8.75 1.23
C HIS A 97 10.45 -7.26 1.60
N ARG A 98 9.30 -6.59 1.69
CA ARG A 98 9.13 -5.43 2.56
C ARG A 98 7.66 -5.31 2.91
N GLY A 99 7.39 -5.47 4.19
CA GLY A 99 6.05 -5.61 4.74
C GLY A 99 5.19 -4.39 4.49
N GLU A 100 3.91 -4.66 4.24
CA GLU A 100 2.77 -4.16 5.01
C GLU A 100 1.54 -4.92 4.50
N ASN A 101 1.05 -5.82 5.34
CA ASN A 101 0.00 -6.77 5.02
C ASN A 101 -1.37 -6.11 5.21
N LEU A 102 -1.86 -5.39 4.21
CA LEU A 102 -3.30 -5.13 4.04
C LEU A 102 -3.86 -6.15 3.04
N GLN A 103 -3.89 -7.41 3.46
CA GLN A 103 -4.42 -8.50 2.65
C GLN A 103 -5.94 -8.56 2.83
N TYR A 104 -6.67 -7.98 1.88
CA TYR A 104 -8.07 -8.35 1.66
C TYR A 104 -8.11 -9.86 1.37
N LYS A 105 -8.69 -10.64 2.28
CA LYS A 105 -8.79 -12.10 2.13
C LYS A 105 -9.93 -12.41 1.17
N GLN A 106 -9.59 -12.82 -0.05
CA GLN A 106 -10.51 -13.59 -0.89
C GLN A 106 -10.55 -15.03 -0.35
N PHE A 107 -11.65 -15.38 0.31
CA PHE A 107 -11.89 -16.71 0.86
C PHE A 107 -12.12 -17.72 -0.27
N VAL A 108 -11.10 -18.49 -0.64
CA VAL A 108 -11.29 -19.74 -1.38
C VAL A 108 -11.21 -20.89 -0.37
N ARG A 109 -12.37 -21.44 0.01
CA ARG A 109 -12.43 -22.62 0.88
C ARG A 109 -11.88 -23.84 0.11
N ARG A 110 -10.74 -24.38 0.53
CA ARG A 110 -10.32 -25.74 0.14
C ARG A 110 -11.09 -26.77 0.99
N PRO A 111 -11.53 -27.90 0.42
CA PRO A 111 -12.18 -28.96 1.20
C PRO A 111 -11.20 -29.61 2.18
N PHE A 112 -11.69 -29.94 3.38
CA PHE A 112 -10.96 -30.70 4.39
C PHE A 112 -10.75 -32.14 3.89
N GLY A 113 -9.49 -32.63 3.87
CA GLY A 113 -9.22 -34.07 3.84
C GLY A 113 -8.16 -34.63 2.87
N ALA A 114 -7.41 -33.84 2.10
CA ALA A 114 -6.38 -34.40 1.21
C ALA A 114 -4.97 -34.37 1.84
N PRO A 115 -4.31 -35.51 2.10
CA PRO A 115 -2.92 -35.52 2.55
C PRO A 115 -2.00 -35.27 1.35
N SER A 116 -1.49 -34.04 1.21
CA SER A 116 -0.46 -33.72 0.23
C SER A 116 0.91 -34.19 0.74
N ARG A 117 1.37 -35.35 0.28
CA ARG A 117 2.73 -35.84 0.47
C ARG A 117 3.69 -35.07 -0.45
N SER A 118 3.84 -33.77 -0.22
CA SER A 118 4.86 -32.95 -0.88
C SER A 118 6.13 -32.94 -0.04
N LYS A 119 7.26 -33.39 -0.60
CA LYS A 119 8.60 -33.37 0.01
C LYS A 119 9.21 -31.96 0.15
N PHE A 120 8.37 -30.94 0.11
CA PHE A 120 8.75 -29.56 0.35
C PHE A 120 7.88 -29.07 1.50
N ALA A 121 8.39 -29.23 2.72
CA ALA A 121 7.81 -28.54 3.86
C ALA A 121 8.07 -27.05 3.65
N SER A 122 7.03 -26.22 3.71
CA SER A 122 7.21 -24.77 3.89
C SER A 122 8.10 -24.56 5.12
N SER A 123 9.00 -23.58 5.12
CA SER A 123 9.87 -23.30 6.30
C SER A 123 9.07 -23.05 7.59
N ALA A 124 7.80 -22.66 7.48
CA ALA A 124 6.86 -22.57 8.61
C ALA A 124 6.40 -23.93 9.16
N SER A 125 6.32 -24.99 8.33
CA SER A 125 6.01 -26.35 8.78
C SER A 125 7.18 -27.00 9.51
N GLU A 126 8.43 -26.69 9.15
CA GLU A 126 9.61 -27.20 9.87
C GLU A 126 9.76 -26.56 11.27
N MET A 127 9.30 -25.32 11.44
CA MET A 127 9.20 -24.68 12.76
C MET A 127 8.16 -25.33 13.69
N LEU A 128 7.21 -26.11 13.15
CA LEU A 128 6.16 -26.76 13.93
C LEU A 128 6.47 -28.23 14.26
N THR A 129 7.45 -28.86 13.60
CA THR A 129 7.70 -30.31 13.75
C THR A 129 9.04 -30.68 14.40
N ASN A 130 9.86 -29.72 14.83
CA ASN A 130 10.99 -30.02 15.70
C ASN A 130 10.56 -30.02 17.18
N ALA A 131 9.59 -30.87 17.49
CA ALA A 131 9.24 -31.24 18.85
C ALA A 131 9.10 -32.76 18.93
N SER A 132 10.23 -33.45 18.78
CA SER A 132 10.45 -34.66 19.58
C SER A 132 10.12 -34.31 21.05
N PRO A 133 9.46 -35.17 21.83
CA PRO A 133 8.85 -34.83 23.12
C PRO A 133 9.85 -34.65 24.28
N SER A 134 10.96 -33.97 24.01
CA SER A 134 12.01 -33.72 24.98
C SER A 134 12.57 -32.31 24.75
N THR A 135 12.22 -31.41 25.67
CA THR A 135 12.96 -30.20 26.10
C THR A 135 12.56 -28.79 25.62
N SER A 136 11.41 -28.55 24.97
CA SER A 136 10.89 -27.17 24.90
C SER A 136 10.18 -26.79 26.20
N GLY A 137 10.95 -26.33 27.19
CA GLY A 137 10.43 -25.83 28.46
C GLY A 137 9.50 -24.62 28.29
N CYS A 138 8.61 -24.43 29.25
CA CYS A 138 7.67 -23.32 29.30
C CYS A 138 8.38 -21.97 29.19
N LEU A 139 7.90 -21.08 28.33
CA LEU A 139 8.47 -19.74 28.13
C LEU A 139 8.48 -18.86 29.39
N PHE A 140 7.66 -19.18 30.39
CA PHE A 140 7.54 -18.40 31.63
C PHE A 140 8.38 -18.94 32.80
N CYS A 141 8.66 -20.25 32.87
CA CYS A 141 9.38 -20.84 34.00
C CYS A 141 10.35 -21.97 33.62
N GLY A 142 10.50 -22.28 32.33
CA GLY A 142 11.43 -23.29 31.81
C GLY A 142 11.04 -24.75 32.07
N GLN A 143 9.96 -25.02 32.78
CA GLN A 143 9.52 -26.39 33.12
C GLN A 143 8.77 -27.07 31.95
N GLY A 144 8.75 -28.41 31.91
CA GLY A 144 8.15 -29.19 30.82
C GLY A 144 6.61 -29.19 30.79
N HIS A 145 6.00 -28.03 30.51
CA HIS A 145 4.56 -27.87 30.27
C HIS A 145 4.29 -26.80 29.20
N LEU A 146 3.08 -26.82 28.64
CA LEU A 146 2.64 -25.80 27.68
C LEU A 146 2.46 -24.45 28.36
N SER A 147 3.03 -23.39 27.79
CA SER A 147 3.11 -22.07 28.44
C SER A 147 1.78 -21.43 28.81
N HIS A 148 0.68 -21.80 28.15
CA HIS A 148 -0.66 -21.31 28.47
C HIS A 148 -1.28 -21.95 29.73
N LEU A 149 -0.72 -23.07 30.19
CA LEU A 149 -1.10 -23.76 31.44
C LEU A 149 -0.15 -23.41 32.59
N CYS A 150 0.73 -22.42 32.39
CA CYS A 150 1.72 -22.04 33.39
C CYS A 150 1.08 -21.25 34.52
N GLU A 151 1.11 -21.85 35.71
CA GLU A 151 0.58 -21.24 36.94
C GLU A 151 1.37 -19.98 37.37
N ASN A 152 2.64 -19.87 36.93
CA ASN A 152 3.50 -18.70 37.14
C ASN A 152 3.38 -17.61 36.05
N SER A 153 2.36 -17.68 35.18
CA SER A 153 2.17 -16.65 34.16
C SER A 153 1.97 -15.26 34.80
N ASN A 154 2.74 -14.27 34.34
CA ASN A 154 2.73 -12.88 34.84
C ASN A 154 1.37 -12.17 34.73
N ALA A 155 0.34 -12.83 34.17
CA ALA A 155 -1.02 -12.33 34.06
C ALA A 155 -1.70 -12.11 35.43
N LYS A 156 -1.35 -12.87 36.47
CA LYS A 156 -1.99 -12.74 37.80
C LYS A 156 -1.46 -11.60 38.68
N LYS A 157 -0.44 -10.84 38.26
CA LYS A 157 0.21 -9.81 39.13
C LYS A 157 -0.13 -8.36 38.78
N LYS A 158 -1.05 -8.10 37.85
CA LYS A 158 -1.45 -6.73 37.43
C LYS A 158 -2.93 -6.39 37.64
N GLU A 159 -3.65 -7.13 38.50
CA GLU A 159 -4.95 -6.66 38.99
C GLU A 159 -4.73 -5.78 40.22
N GLY A 160 -4.52 -4.48 39.98
CA GLY A 160 -4.44 -3.49 41.04
C GLY A 160 -3.62 -2.29 40.63
N LYS A 161 -4.27 -1.34 39.93
CA LYS A 161 -3.98 0.11 39.81
C LYS A 161 -4.31 0.66 38.42
N ILE A 162 -5.57 0.59 38.01
CA ILE A 162 -6.17 1.60 37.11
C ILE A 162 -7.64 1.77 37.52
N VAL A 163 -7.87 2.25 38.73
CA VAL A 163 -9.10 2.97 39.06
C VAL A 163 -8.64 4.33 39.54
N GLU A 164 -9.37 5.36 39.10
CA GLU A 164 -9.21 6.77 39.45
C GLU A 164 -8.41 7.60 38.43
N ARG A 165 -9.08 7.96 37.34
CA ARG A 165 -9.12 9.34 36.80
C ARG A 165 -10.15 9.47 35.68
N GLU A 166 -11.43 9.34 36.02
CA GLU A 166 -12.52 9.81 35.17
C GLU A 166 -13.61 10.45 36.03
N LYS A 167 -13.34 11.69 36.49
CA LYS A 167 -14.38 12.67 36.83
C LYS A 167 -13.81 14.06 36.57
N MET A 168 -14.13 14.63 35.42
CA MET A 168 -14.64 16.00 35.28
C MET A 168 -14.65 16.36 33.79
N PHE A 169 -15.70 15.95 33.08
CA PHE A 169 -16.19 16.74 31.96
C PHE A 169 -17.72 16.66 31.97
N ILE A 170 -18.34 17.81 31.68
CA ILE A 170 -19.76 18.14 31.71
C ILE A 170 -20.23 18.72 33.05
N VAL A 171 -20.26 20.06 33.15
CA VAL A 171 -21.52 20.80 33.30
C VAL A 171 -21.44 22.08 32.44
N LEU A 172 -22.49 22.23 31.63
CA LEU A 172 -23.03 23.34 30.82
C LEU A 172 -22.39 24.73 30.94
#